data_AF-D8JWM9-F1
#
_entry.id   AF-D8JWM9-F1
#
_cell.length_a   1.000
_cell.length_b   1.000
_cell.length_c   1.000
_cell.angle_alpha   90.00
_cell.angle_beta   90.00
_cell.angle_gamma   90.00
#
_symmetry.space_group_name_H-M   'P 1'
#
loop_
_entity.id
_entity.type
_entity.pdbx_description
1 polymer ?
#
loop_
_entity_poly.entity_id
_entity_poly.type
_entity_poly.pdbx_seq_one_letter_code
_entity_poly.pdbx_strand_id
1 'polypeptide(L)'
;MKKAVRLGLLAEALQGDDSFVQRGFLAKKSADRLLVERDGHLRGFWTAGEEVYVWTAAGYTQPSFRTASLLEALKYTLIEIARH
;
A
#
# COMPACT_ATOMS: atom_id res chain seq x y z
N MET A 1 4.93 3.55 16.81
CA MET A 1 3.69 2.80 16.45
C MET A 1 4.06 1.40 16.00
N LYS A 2 3.35 0.34 16.43
CA LYS A 2 3.66 -1.04 15.98
C LYS A 2 3.44 -1.17 14.46
N LYS A 3 4.34 -1.83 13.75
CA LYS A 3 4.31 -2.04 12.27
C LYS A 3 2.94 -2.48 11.76
N ALA A 4 2.35 -3.47 12.42
CA ALA A 4 1.03 -4.00 12.06
C ALA A 4 -0.09 -2.95 12.17
N VAL A 5 -0.02 -2.03 13.15
CA VAL A 5 -1.01 -0.94 13.28
C VAL A 5 -0.85 0.03 12.12
N ARG A 6 0.39 0.43 11.81
CA ARG A 6 0.72 1.35 10.71
C ARG A 6 0.17 0.86 9.37
N LEU A 7 0.41 -0.41 9.04
CA LEU A 7 -0.12 -1.04 7.83
C LEU A 7 -1.64 -1.25 7.87
N GLY A 8 -2.22 -1.45 9.06
CA GLY A 8 -3.67 -1.49 9.25
C GLY A 8 -4.34 -0.18 8.84
N LEU A 9 -3.82 0.95 9.33
CA LEU A 9 -4.35 2.28 9.00
C LEU A 9 -4.29 2.57 7.50
N LEU A 10 -3.21 2.16 6.82
CA LEU A 10 -3.11 2.32 5.37
C LEU A 10 -4.08 1.40 4.61
N ALA A 11 -4.28 0.17 5.07
CA ALA A 11 -5.26 -0.74 4.49
C ALA A 11 -6.68 -0.18 4.61
N GLU A 12 -7.04 0.33 5.78
CA GLU A 12 -8.33 0.99 6.04
C GLU A 12 -8.51 2.23 5.16
N ALA A 13 -7.48 3.08 5.06
CA ALA A 13 -7.54 4.27 4.22
C ALA A 13 -7.71 3.94 2.73
N LEU A 14 -7.03 2.91 2.22
CA LEU A 14 -7.19 2.46 0.83
C LEU A 14 -8.56 1.85 0.57
N GLN A 15 -9.06 1.02 1.50
CA GLN A 15 -10.37 0.38 1.34
C GLN A 15 -11.54 1.33 1.61
N GLY A 16 -11.29 2.48 2.24
CA GLY A 16 -12.25 3.58 2.36
C GLY A 16 -12.24 4.56 1.20
N ASP A 17 -11.32 4.41 0.23
CA ASP A 17 -11.28 5.25 -0.97
C ASP A 17 -12.13 4.63 -2.09
N ASP A 18 -13.23 5.31 -2.44
CA ASP A 18 -14.17 4.81 -3.46
C ASP A 18 -13.50 4.56 -4.81
N SER A 19 -12.54 5.39 -5.20
CA SER A 19 -11.86 5.26 -6.50
C SER A 19 -10.97 4.01 -6.55
N PHE A 20 -10.39 3.63 -5.41
CA PHE A 20 -9.62 2.40 -5.26
C PHE A 20 -10.52 1.16 -5.40
N VAL A 21 -11.61 1.13 -4.63
CA VAL A 21 -12.52 -0.03 -4.58
C VAL A 21 -13.29 -0.20 -5.89
N GLN A 22 -13.83 0.88 -6.46
CA GLN A 22 -14.61 0.82 -7.72
C GLN A 22 -13.76 0.36 -8.91
N ARG A 23 -12.43 0.61 -8.87
CA ARG A 23 -11.49 0.11 -9.87
C ARG A 23 -11.07 -1.35 -9.65
N GLY A 24 -11.63 -2.03 -8.65
CA GLY A 24 -11.41 -3.44 -8.34
C GLY A 24 -10.11 -3.72 -7.58
N PHE A 25 -9.51 -2.70 -6.96
CA PHE A 25 -8.31 -2.92 -6.14
C PHE A 25 -8.67 -3.43 -4.74
N LEU A 26 -7.75 -4.20 -4.17
CA LEU A 26 -7.83 -4.74 -2.82
C LEU A 26 -6.53 -4.46 -2.06
N ALA A 27 -6.66 -4.04 -0.81
CA ALA A 27 -5.55 -3.90 0.12
C ALA A 27 -5.58 -5.07 1.13
N LYS A 28 -4.71 -6.08 0.95
CA LYS A 28 -4.65 -7.29 1.77
C LYS A 28 -3.49 -7.22 2.76
N LYS A 29 -3.81 -7.10 4.05
CA LYS A 29 -2.81 -7.00 5.12
C LYS A 29 -2.35 -8.39 5.59
N SER A 30 -1.03 -8.57 5.70
CA SER A 30 -0.37 -9.66 6.44
C SER A 30 0.29 -9.12 7.72
N ALA A 31 1.05 -9.97 8.41
CA ALA A 31 1.76 -9.58 9.63
C ALA A 31 2.80 -8.47 9.41
N ASP A 32 3.47 -8.48 8.26
CA ASP A 32 4.61 -7.62 7.93
C ASP A 32 4.41 -6.76 6.67
N ARG A 33 3.35 -7.02 5.88
CA ARG A 33 3.10 -6.35 4.60
C ARG A 33 1.64 -5.96 4.41
N LEU A 34 1.42 -5.05 3.49
CA LEU A 34 0.12 -4.74 2.91
C LEU A 34 0.24 -4.89 1.40
N LEU A 35 -0.39 -5.92 0.85
CA LEU A 35 -0.41 -6.19 -0.58
C LEU A 35 -1.49 -5.33 -1.24
N VAL A 36 -1.15 -4.72 -2.37
CA VAL A 36 -2.10 -3.99 -3.23
C VAL A 36 -2.26 -4.79 -4.51
N GLU A 37 -3.46 -5.31 -4.72
CA GLU A 37 -3.77 -6.26 -5.80
C GLU A 37 -5.02 -5.80 -6.57
N ARG A 38 -5.14 -6.25 -7.81
CA ARG A 38 -6.36 -6.15 -8.62
C ARG A 38 -6.54 -7.44 -9.41
N ASP A 39 -7.72 -8.04 -9.33
CA ASP A 39 -8.05 -9.28 -10.06
C ASP A 39 -7.00 -10.39 -9.88
N GLY A 40 -6.49 -10.54 -8.64
CA GLY A 40 -5.44 -11.52 -8.29
C GLY A 40 -4.02 -11.15 -8.71
N HIS A 41 -3.82 -10.01 -9.38
CA HIS A 41 -2.51 -9.53 -9.80
C HIS A 41 -1.95 -8.52 -8.79
N LEU A 42 -0.76 -8.81 -8.27
CA LEU A 42 -0.03 -7.89 -7.40
C LEU A 42 0.44 -6.66 -8.19
N ARG A 43 0.17 -5.47 -7.65
CA ARG A 43 0.71 -4.19 -8.16
C ARG A 43 1.91 -3.72 -7.35
N GLY A 44 1.91 -4.04 -6.07
CA GLY A 44 3.04 -3.84 -5.18
C GLY A 44 2.63 -4.07 -3.74
N PHE A 45 3.56 -3.83 -2.84
CA PHE A 45 3.31 -4.00 -1.42
C PHE A 45 3.97 -2.92 -0.60
N TRP A 46 3.30 -2.57 0.50
CA TRP A 46 3.86 -1.77 1.56
C TRP A 46 4.44 -2.67 2.65
N THR A 47 5.58 -2.29 3.17
CA THR A 47 6.11 -2.76 4.46
C THR A 47 6.22 -1.58 5.43
N ALA A 48 6.39 -1.87 6.71
CA ALA A 48 6.60 -0.84 7.72
C ALA A 48 7.98 -1.00 8.40
N GLY A 49 8.78 0.06 8.35
CA GLY A 49 9.91 0.26 9.25
C GLY A 49 9.44 0.73 10.63
N GLU A 50 10.36 1.17 11.50
CA GLU A 50 9.99 1.71 12.82
C GLU A 50 9.03 2.89 12.70
N GLU A 51 9.30 3.80 11.74
CA GLU A 51 8.52 5.02 11.56
C GLU A 51 8.12 5.34 10.13
N VAL A 52 8.36 4.43 9.19
CA VAL A 52 8.15 4.68 7.75
C VAL A 52 7.34 3.58 7.09
N TYR A 53 6.50 3.99 6.14
CA TYR A 53 5.95 3.16 5.08
C TYR A 53 6.98 3.02 3.97
N VAL A 54 7.16 1.81 3.45
CA VAL A 54 8.10 1.50 2.37
C VAL A 54 7.37 0.73 1.28
N TRP A 55 7.30 1.30 0.08
CA TRP A 55 6.65 0.68 -1.09
C TRP A 55 7.68 -0.04 -1.95
N THR A 56 7.30 -1.22 -2.42
CA THR A 56 8.00 -1.97 -3.45
C THR A 56 6.99 -2.37 -4.52
N ALA A 57 7.23 -1.92 -5.76
CA ALA A 57 6.41 -2.28 -6.90
C ALA A 57 6.52 -3.79 -7.22
N ALA A 58 5.46 -4.39 -7.75
CA ALA A 58 5.46 -5.79 -8.13
C ALA A 58 6.53 -6.07 -9.21
N GLY A 59 7.27 -7.17 -9.06
CA GLY A 59 8.38 -7.51 -9.96
C GLY A 59 9.72 -6.85 -9.61
N TYR A 60 9.75 -5.92 -8.65
CA TYR A 60 10.98 -5.28 -8.18
C TYR A 60 11.42 -5.86 -6.83
N THR A 61 12.73 -5.93 -6.63
CA THR A 61 13.34 -6.37 -5.36
C THR A 61 13.74 -5.20 -4.46
N GLN A 62 13.87 -4.00 -5.02
CA GLN A 62 14.25 -2.79 -4.29
C GLN A 62 13.05 -1.86 -4.07
N PRO A 63 12.93 -1.22 -2.90
CA PRO A 63 11.89 -0.22 -2.66
C PRO A 63 12.02 1.00 -3.56
N SER A 64 10.90 1.47 -4.13
CA SER A 64 10.87 2.66 -4.98
C SER A 64 10.39 3.91 -4.26
N PHE A 65 9.73 3.78 -3.10
CA PHE A 65 9.24 4.94 -2.34
C PHE A 65 9.21 4.68 -0.84
N ARG A 66 9.43 5.75 -0.05
CA ARG A 66 9.43 5.73 1.42
C ARG A 66 8.83 7.01 1.97
N THR A 67 8.01 6.90 3.00
CA THR A 67 7.43 8.08 3.70
C THR A 67 7.08 7.75 5.14
N ALA A 68 7.14 8.71 6.05
CA ALA A 68 6.60 8.58 7.40
C ALA A 68 5.09 8.85 7.47
N SER A 69 4.51 9.48 6.45
CA SER A 69 3.13 9.99 6.43
C SER A 69 2.16 8.97 5.83
N LEU A 70 1.06 8.70 6.55
CA LEU A 70 -0.05 7.88 6.06
C LEU A 70 -0.68 8.49 4.80
N LEU A 71 -0.87 9.82 4.79
CA LEU A 71 -1.51 10.52 3.68
C LEU A 71 -0.65 10.46 2.41
N GLU A 72 0.67 10.58 2.55
CA GLU A 72 1.58 10.44 1.41
C GLU A 72 1.62 9.00 0.89
N ALA A 73 1.59 8.00 1.78
CA ALA A 73 1.54 6.60 1.36
C ALA A 73 0.25 6.28 0.59
N LEU A 74 -0.90 6.77 1.08
CA LEU A 74 -2.18 6.67 0.37
C LEU A 74 -2.09 7.33 -1.01
N LYS A 75 -1.71 8.62 -1.05
CA LYS A 75 -1.60 9.39 -2.31
C LYS A 75 -0.65 8.73 -3.30
N TYR A 76 0.52 8.26 -2.85
CA TYR A 76 1.47 7.55 -3.68
C TYR A 76 0.84 6.28 -4.27
N THR A 77 0.15 5.48 -3.45
CA THR A 77 -0.50 4.25 -3.92
C THR A 77 -1.51 4.54 -5.02
N LEU A 78 -2.38 5.54 -4.84
CA LEU A 78 -3.39 5.91 -5.84
C LEU A 78 -2.77 6.38 -7.16
N ILE A 79 -1.68 7.14 -7.09
CA ILE A 79 -0.91 7.56 -8.27
C ILE A 79 -0.29 6.35 -8.97
N GLU A 80 0.33 5.44 -8.22
CA GLU A 80 1.03 4.28 -8.77
C GLU A 80 0.06 3.36 -9.53
N ILE A 81 -1.08 3.02 -8.91
CA ILE A 81 -2.10 2.16 -9.53
C ILE A 81 -2.89 2.87 -10.64
N ALA A 82 -2.74 4.19 -10.82
CA ALA A 82 -3.30 4.89 -11.96
C ALA A 82 -2.41 4.80 -13.21
N ARG A 83 -1.12 4.48 -13.05
CA ARG A 83 -0.16 4.31 -14.15
C ARG A 83 -0.18 2.91 -14.77
N HIS A 84 -0.82 1.94 -14.11
CA HIS A 84 -0.85 0.51 -14.45
C HIS A 84 -2.28 -0.06 -14.40
#